data_AF-A0A2G5HX97-F1
#
_entry.id   AF-A0A2G5HX97-F1
#
_cell.length_a   1.000
_cell.length_b   1.000
_cell.length_c   1.000
_cell.angle_alpha   90.00
_cell.angle_beta   90.00
_cell.angle_gamma   90.00
#
_symmetry.space_group_name_H-M   'P 1'
#
loop_
_entity.id
_entity.type
_entity.pdbx_description
1 polymer ?
#
loop_
_entity_poly.entity_id
_entity_poly.type
_entity_poly.pdbx_seq_one_letter_code
_entity_poly.pdbx_strand_id
1 'polypeptide(L)'
;MDANKAPPSLEATLSATLAKRKKNHTIRKLTTFPSTTADFSSNDFLSLATCPNLRNAYLQELSQDLILTSHLGSGGSRLLDGNSTYAEDLEKQISQFHSAPCGLLCNSGYDANTGLFSCLPQKGDYIVYDEYIHASVHDGMRLSRAKETRFFPHNDLRALRSVLEQVLEEDENIRNGKSNIFLAVEAVYSMDGDMVPLREVVELRNELFPPSKSVAARGSLTNCHIIIDEAHSTGWVGPKGRGLVSELGLENECLVRLHTFGKAMAANGAILLCSSEVLREYLINYARPMIYTTFMSYPNLAAIKASYGVLMSGQGDVLAENLRKLMRVLYERLREVESVLELGIEQKHLLRCPVEMPETPIFAVLSSEPKALAAYCQQQGFVVRGIVPPTVPLGTERIRVCLHAGNTVEEIEGLVTCIRAWTVQRKREIEKAGRGRL
;
A
#
# COMPACT_ATOMS: atom_id res chain seq x y z
N MET A 1 17.92 -15.60 -42.97
CA MET A 1 17.07 -14.65 -42.21
C MET A 1 16.34 -13.83 -43.25
N ASP A 2 15.02 -13.94 -43.34
CA ASP A 2 14.23 -13.27 -44.38
C ASP A 2 14.26 -11.76 -44.20
N ALA A 3 15.16 -11.09 -44.92
CA ALA A 3 15.30 -9.63 -44.96
C ALA A 3 14.14 -8.91 -45.68
N ASN A 4 13.07 -9.64 -46.04
CA ASN A 4 11.95 -9.14 -46.85
C ASN A 4 10.56 -9.22 -46.18
N LYS A 5 10.46 -9.57 -44.88
CA LYS A 5 9.17 -9.47 -44.19
C LYS A 5 8.98 -8.05 -43.66
N ALA A 6 7.95 -7.37 -44.18
CA ALA A 6 7.46 -6.13 -43.59
C ALA A 6 7.20 -6.35 -42.09
N PRO A 7 7.52 -5.38 -41.23
CA PRO A 7 7.26 -5.50 -39.80
C PRO A 7 5.76 -5.73 -39.57
N PRO A 8 5.38 -6.50 -38.53
CA PRO A 8 3.97 -6.70 -38.19
C PRO A 8 3.31 -5.35 -37.90
N SER A 9 2.03 -5.22 -38.22
CA SER A 9 1.26 -4.03 -37.83
C SER A 9 1.28 -3.87 -36.31
N LEU A 10 1.03 -2.63 -35.84
CA LEU A 10 0.88 -2.36 -34.42
C LEU A 10 -0.16 -3.28 -33.78
N GLU A 11 -1.34 -3.40 -34.40
CA GLU A 11 -2.41 -4.28 -33.91
C GLU A 11 -2.02 -5.75 -33.87
N ALA A 12 -1.27 -6.25 -34.85
CA ALA A 12 -0.78 -7.62 -34.85
C ALA A 12 0.20 -7.86 -33.69
N THR A 13 1.09 -6.91 -33.43
CA THR A 13 2.06 -6.95 -32.33
C THR A 13 1.36 -6.90 -30.96
N LEU A 14 0.39 -6.00 -30.79
CA LEU A 14 -0.41 -5.89 -29.58
C LEU A 14 -1.24 -7.16 -29.34
N SER A 15 -1.89 -7.68 -30.39
CA SER A 15 -2.69 -8.90 -30.33
C SER A 15 -1.86 -10.12 -29.96
N ALA A 16 -0.66 -10.27 -30.53
CA ALA A 16 0.27 -11.33 -30.17
C ALA A 16 0.70 -11.25 -28.70
N THR A 17 0.96 -10.04 -28.21
CA THR A 17 1.32 -9.79 -26.79
C THR A 17 0.17 -10.14 -25.85
N LEU A 18 -1.06 -9.76 -26.20
CA LEU A 18 -2.27 -10.13 -25.45
C LEU A 18 -2.55 -11.64 -25.50
N ALA A 19 -2.33 -12.28 -26.64
CA ALA A 19 -2.45 -13.73 -26.79
C ALA A 19 -1.45 -14.48 -25.89
N LYS A 20 -0.21 -13.97 -25.76
CA LYS A 20 0.78 -14.50 -24.80
C LYS A 20 0.28 -14.40 -23.36
N ARG A 21 -0.33 -13.28 -22.96
CA ARG A 21 -0.95 -13.15 -21.63
C ARG A 21 -2.15 -14.08 -21.44
N LYS A 22 -2.99 -14.28 -22.46
CA LYS A 22 -4.09 -15.26 -22.42
C LYS A 22 -3.58 -16.69 -22.21
N LYS A 23 -2.57 -17.09 -23.01
CA LYS A 23 -1.92 -18.41 -22.90
C LYS A 23 -1.30 -18.65 -21.53
N ASN A 24 -0.71 -17.61 -20.94
CA ASN A 24 -0.11 -17.70 -19.60
C ASN A 24 -1.13 -17.44 -18.47
N HIS A 25 -2.42 -17.31 -18.79
CA HIS A 25 -3.49 -16.98 -17.84
C HIS A 25 -3.27 -15.67 -17.04
N THR A 26 -2.44 -14.73 -17.53
CA THR A 26 -2.11 -13.45 -16.88
C THR A 26 -2.81 -12.23 -17.49
N ILE A 27 -3.76 -12.44 -18.39
CA ILE A 27 -4.61 -11.36 -18.91
C ILE A 27 -5.46 -10.77 -17.77
N ARG A 28 -5.53 -9.43 -17.73
CA ARG A 28 -6.34 -8.67 -16.77
C ARG A 28 -7.56 -8.12 -17.50
N LYS A 29 -8.69 -8.00 -16.79
CA LYS A 29 -9.93 -7.39 -17.30
C LYS A 29 -10.49 -6.45 -16.25
N LEU A 30 -11.16 -5.39 -16.69
CA LEU A 30 -12.02 -4.60 -15.82
C LEU A 30 -13.24 -5.46 -15.47
N THR A 31 -13.59 -5.53 -14.20
CA THR A 31 -14.68 -6.36 -13.68
C THR A 31 -15.58 -5.52 -12.81
N THR A 32 -16.89 -5.67 -12.97
CA THR A 32 -17.90 -5.18 -12.04
C THR A 32 -18.52 -6.35 -11.30
N PHE A 33 -18.92 -6.13 -10.05
CA PHE A 33 -19.65 -7.11 -9.26
C PHE A 33 -21.05 -6.56 -8.94
N PRO A 34 -22.08 -7.41 -8.86
CA PRO A 34 -23.39 -7.02 -8.37
C PRO A 34 -23.31 -6.40 -6.97
N SER A 35 -24.18 -5.46 -6.64
CA SER A 35 -24.24 -4.85 -5.30
C SER A 35 -24.62 -5.84 -4.18
N THR A 36 -25.06 -7.05 -4.53
CA THR A 36 -25.40 -8.12 -3.59
C THR A 36 -24.21 -8.99 -3.20
N THR A 37 -23.02 -8.76 -3.77
CA THR A 37 -21.82 -9.54 -3.40
C THR A 37 -21.17 -8.99 -2.15
N ALA A 38 -20.69 -9.88 -1.27
CA ALA A 38 -19.87 -9.52 -0.13
C ALA A 38 -18.44 -9.17 -0.59
N ASP A 39 -17.97 -7.99 -0.22
CA ASP A 39 -16.63 -7.51 -0.58
C ASP A 39 -15.58 -8.00 0.43
N PHE A 40 -14.58 -8.70 -0.10
CA PHE A 40 -13.38 -9.15 0.61
C PHE A 40 -12.10 -8.81 -0.17
N SER A 41 -12.15 -7.77 -1.03
CA SER A 41 -11.06 -7.43 -1.95
C SER A 41 -10.72 -5.95 -1.98
N SER A 42 -11.65 -5.04 -1.72
CA SER A 42 -11.30 -3.61 -1.72
C SER A 42 -10.34 -3.29 -0.57
N ASN A 43 -9.82 -2.07 -0.58
CA ASN A 43 -8.97 -1.58 0.50
C ASN A 43 -9.73 -0.60 1.41
N ASP A 44 -11.08 -0.61 1.39
CA ASP A 44 -11.91 0.25 2.23
C ASP A 44 -12.06 -0.36 3.63
N PHE A 45 -10.93 -0.50 4.34
CA PHE A 45 -10.85 -1.29 5.59
C PHE A 45 -11.86 -0.85 6.66
N LEU A 46 -12.23 0.43 6.68
CA LEU A 46 -13.21 0.97 7.62
C LEU A 46 -14.65 0.99 7.09
N SER A 47 -14.88 0.52 5.86
CA SER A 47 -16.18 0.58 5.17
C SER A 47 -16.74 2.01 5.11
N LEU A 48 -15.86 3.00 4.96
CA LEU A 48 -16.26 4.40 4.94
C LEU A 48 -16.96 4.77 3.63
N ALA A 49 -16.65 4.11 2.51
CA ALA A 49 -17.22 4.43 1.20
C ALA A 49 -18.74 4.25 1.15
N THR A 50 -19.29 3.37 1.99
CA THR A 50 -20.73 3.13 2.14
C THR A 50 -21.32 3.70 3.43
N CYS A 51 -20.51 4.38 4.26
CA CYS A 51 -20.94 4.89 5.55
C CYS A 51 -21.87 6.11 5.42
N PRO A 52 -23.12 6.07 5.95
CA PRO A 52 -24.03 7.21 5.90
C PRO A 52 -23.49 8.46 6.60
N ASN A 53 -22.75 8.28 7.71
CA ASN A 53 -22.18 9.41 8.45
C ASN A 53 -21.15 10.18 7.61
N LEU A 54 -20.25 9.47 6.92
CA LEU A 54 -19.29 10.11 6.01
C LEU A 54 -20.01 10.79 4.85
N ARG A 55 -21.00 10.13 4.24
CA ARG A 55 -21.81 10.73 3.15
C ARG A 55 -22.45 12.04 3.59
N ASN A 56 -23.06 12.08 4.77
CA ASN A 56 -23.71 13.28 5.30
C ASN A 56 -22.70 14.39 5.60
N ALA A 57 -21.56 14.06 6.23
CA ALA A 57 -20.48 15.01 6.49
C ALA A 57 -19.92 15.60 5.18
N TYR A 58 -19.74 14.76 4.16
CA TYR A 58 -19.30 15.18 2.84
C TYR A 58 -20.28 16.14 2.16
N LEU A 59 -21.58 15.80 2.16
CA LEU A 59 -22.62 16.66 1.57
C LEU A 59 -22.74 18.00 2.31
N GLN A 60 -22.56 17.99 3.63
CA GLN A 60 -22.52 19.23 4.42
C GLN A 60 -21.30 20.08 4.03
N GLU A 61 -20.10 19.51 3.95
CA GLU A 61 -18.90 20.24 3.53
C GLU A 61 -19.05 20.82 2.12
N LEU A 62 -19.64 20.07 1.19
CA LEU A 62 -19.97 20.54 -0.16
C LEU A 62 -21.01 21.67 -0.18
N SER A 63 -21.72 21.92 0.90
CA SER A 63 -22.79 22.93 0.96
C SER A 63 -22.39 24.19 1.74
N GLN A 64 -21.19 24.22 2.34
CA GLN A 64 -20.83 25.22 3.36
C GLN A 64 -20.33 26.58 2.82
N ASP A 65 -20.14 26.78 1.52
CA ASP A 65 -19.79 28.10 0.94
C ASP A 65 -20.08 28.18 -0.57
N LEU A 66 -20.97 29.10 -1.00
CA LEU A 66 -21.34 29.31 -2.41
C LEU A 66 -20.16 29.74 -3.31
N ILE A 67 -19.15 30.42 -2.78
CA ILE A 67 -18.00 30.89 -3.56
C ILE A 67 -17.04 29.73 -3.82
N LEU A 68 -16.69 28.96 -2.78
CA LEU A 68 -15.82 27.77 -2.93
C LEU A 68 -16.50 26.65 -3.72
N THR A 69 -17.82 26.51 -3.62
CA THR A 69 -18.59 25.47 -4.31
C THR A 69 -18.88 25.79 -5.78
N SER A 70 -18.65 27.03 -6.21
CA SER A 70 -18.80 27.43 -7.62
C SER A 70 -17.68 26.89 -8.53
N HIS A 71 -16.57 26.40 -7.96
CA HIS A 71 -15.43 25.85 -8.68
C HIS A 71 -15.26 24.35 -8.38
N LEU A 72 -15.81 23.49 -9.24
CA LEU A 72 -15.69 22.04 -9.05
C LEU A 72 -14.27 21.55 -9.29
N GLY A 73 -13.63 21.94 -10.41
CA GLY A 73 -12.25 21.60 -10.71
C GLY A 73 -11.26 22.58 -10.10
N SER A 74 -10.00 22.15 -9.92
CA SER A 74 -8.91 23.04 -9.52
C SER A 74 -8.57 24.09 -10.58
N GLY A 75 -8.90 23.85 -11.86
CA GLY A 75 -8.63 24.78 -12.96
C GLY A 75 -7.19 24.75 -13.49
N GLY A 76 -6.25 24.10 -12.78
CA GLY A 76 -4.86 24.03 -13.19
C GLY A 76 -3.98 23.20 -12.29
N SER A 77 -2.66 23.31 -12.49
CA SER A 77 -1.65 22.75 -11.58
C SER A 77 -1.46 23.65 -10.36
N ARG A 78 -0.89 23.09 -9.28
CA ARG A 78 -0.63 23.83 -8.02
C ARG A 78 0.18 25.12 -8.21
N LEU A 79 1.15 25.13 -9.12
CA LEU A 79 2.05 26.27 -9.33
C LEU A 79 1.49 27.35 -10.27
N LEU A 80 0.33 27.11 -10.88
CA LEU A 80 -0.40 28.09 -11.68
C LEU A 80 -1.70 28.42 -10.94
N ASP A 81 -2.85 28.02 -11.50
CA ASP A 81 -4.16 28.41 -10.99
C ASP A 81 -4.84 27.34 -10.12
N GLY A 82 -4.17 26.20 -9.87
CA GLY A 82 -4.76 25.02 -9.22
C GLY A 82 -4.65 24.94 -7.71
N ASN A 83 -3.90 25.83 -7.06
CA ASN A 83 -3.75 25.85 -5.61
C ASN A 83 -4.85 26.72 -4.97
N SER A 84 -5.26 26.37 -3.75
CA SER A 84 -6.29 27.11 -3.02
C SER A 84 -5.97 27.17 -1.53
N THR A 85 -6.50 28.19 -0.85
CA THR A 85 -6.41 28.29 0.62
C THR A 85 -7.03 27.07 1.30
N TYR A 86 -8.11 26.52 0.73
CA TYR A 86 -8.74 25.29 1.21
C TYR A 86 -7.76 24.11 1.21
N ALA A 87 -6.97 23.94 0.15
CA ALA A 87 -5.98 22.87 0.07
C ALA A 87 -4.85 23.06 1.10
N GLU A 88 -4.36 24.29 1.28
CA GLU A 88 -3.31 24.60 2.25
C GLU A 88 -3.77 24.45 3.70
N ASP A 89 -4.99 24.86 4.01
CA ASP A 89 -5.56 24.70 5.35
C ASP A 89 -5.83 23.23 5.66
N LEU A 90 -6.25 22.45 4.67
CA LEU A 90 -6.36 20.99 4.80
C LEU A 90 -4.99 20.34 5.00
N GLU A 91 -3.94 20.76 4.29
CA GLU A 91 -2.55 20.30 4.52
C GLU A 91 -2.10 20.57 5.97
N LYS A 92 -2.37 21.76 6.50
CA LYS A 92 -2.05 22.13 7.90
C LYS A 92 -2.83 21.27 8.88
N GLN A 93 -4.14 21.10 8.67
CA GLN A 93 -4.99 20.29 9.55
C GLN A 93 -4.50 18.83 9.60
N ILE A 94 -4.19 18.24 8.44
CA ILE A 94 -3.74 16.86 8.34
C ILE A 94 -2.34 16.68 8.95
N SER A 95 -1.41 17.60 8.67
CA SER A 95 -0.07 17.54 9.26
C SER A 95 -0.08 17.68 10.78
N GLN A 96 -0.89 18.58 11.33
CA GLN A 96 -1.10 18.69 12.78
C GLN A 96 -1.70 17.40 13.38
N PHE A 97 -2.70 16.82 12.72
CA PHE A 97 -3.33 15.57 13.15
C PHE A 97 -2.31 14.42 13.28
N HIS A 98 -1.36 14.35 12.37
CA HIS A 98 -0.31 13.32 12.34
C HIS A 98 0.99 13.73 13.05
N SER A 99 1.00 14.87 13.76
CA SER A 99 2.21 15.43 14.40
C SER A 99 3.40 15.56 13.43
N ALA A 100 3.16 16.08 12.25
CA ALA A 100 4.18 16.44 11.27
C ALA A 100 4.35 17.97 11.21
N PRO A 101 5.57 18.49 10.99
CA PRO A 101 5.79 19.92 10.77
C PRO A 101 4.96 20.50 9.62
N CYS A 102 4.87 19.79 8.50
CA CYS A 102 4.06 20.20 7.37
C CYS A 102 3.62 19.01 6.51
N GLY A 103 2.65 19.24 5.64
CA GLY A 103 2.09 18.24 4.74
C GLY A 103 1.99 18.77 3.32
N LEU A 104 2.06 17.86 2.34
CA LEU A 104 1.99 18.19 0.93
C LEU A 104 1.07 17.23 0.17
N LEU A 105 -0.10 17.72 -0.22
CA LEU A 105 -1.14 16.96 -0.91
C LEU A 105 -0.70 16.57 -2.33
N CYS A 106 -1.02 15.35 -2.73
CA CYS A 106 -0.69 14.73 -4.02
C CYS A 106 -1.92 14.04 -4.62
N ASN A 107 -2.02 13.99 -5.96
CA ASN A 107 -3.17 13.40 -6.66
C ASN A 107 -3.35 11.88 -6.44
N SER A 108 -2.28 11.17 -6.08
CA SER A 108 -2.33 9.77 -5.70
C SER A 108 -1.09 9.38 -4.89
N GLY A 109 -1.14 8.25 -4.17
CA GLY A 109 0.05 7.69 -3.51
C GLY A 109 1.12 7.26 -4.52
N TYR A 110 0.71 6.86 -5.72
CA TYR A 110 1.64 6.52 -6.79
C TYR A 110 2.44 7.75 -7.25
N ASP A 111 1.77 8.88 -7.49
CA ASP A 111 2.41 10.14 -7.90
C ASP A 111 3.32 10.69 -6.80
N ALA A 112 2.88 10.56 -5.53
CA ALA A 112 3.64 10.98 -4.37
C ALA A 112 4.97 10.22 -4.27
N ASN A 113 4.93 8.88 -4.29
CA ASN A 113 6.14 8.03 -4.28
C ASN A 113 7.02 8.28 -5.50
N THR A 114 6.44 8.27 -6.71
CA THR A 114 7.21 8.49 -7.95
C THR A 114 7.91 9.84 -7.92
N GLY A 115 7.19 10.90 -7.52
CA GLY A 115 7.74 12.24 -7.39
C GLY A 115 8.88 12.30 -6.39
N LEU A 116 8.65 11.81 -5.17
CA LEU A 116 9.63 11.79 -4.08
C LEU A 116 10.94 11.10 -4.49
N PHE A 117 10.88 9.85 -4.94
CA PHE A 117 12.09 9.06 -5.24
C PHE A 117 12.78 9.50 -6.54
N SER A 118 12.06 10.16 -7.45
CA SER A 118 12.66 10.70 -8.68
C SER A 118 13.50 11.96 -8.45
N CYS A 119 13.18 12.75 -7.41
CA CYS A 119 13.80 14.06 -7.23
C CYS A 119 14.60 14.21 -5.93
N LEU A 120 14.23 13.53 -4.85
CA LEU A 120 14.87 13.75 -3.55
C LEU A 120 16.30 13.16 -3.49
N PRO A 121 16.53 11.88 -3.83
CA PRO A 121 17.89 11.32 -3.86
C PRO A 121 18.76 11.99 -4.93
N GLN A 122 19.94 12.46 -4.55
CA GLN A 122 20.89 13.16 -5.42
C GLN A 122 22.05 12.27 -5.85
N LYS A 123 22.87 12.81 -6.76
CA LYS A 123 24.12 12.18 -7.17
C LYS A 123 25.02 11.95 -5.96
N GLY A 124 25.41 10.70 -5.75
CA GLY A 124 26.23 10.27 -4.60
C GLY A 124 25.42 9.64 -3.47
N ASP A 125 24.11 9.83 -3.45
CA ASP A 125 23.23 9.22 -2.45
C ASP A 125 22.86 7.78 -2.83
N TYR A 126 22.44 6.99 -1.83
CA TYR A 126 21.95 5.63 -2.01
C TYR A 126 20.45 5.56 -1.68
N ILE A 127 19.75 4.65 -2.33
CA ILE A 127 18.41 4.23 -1.91
C ILE A 127 18.52 2.78 -1.46
N VAL A 128 18.18 2.51 -0.20
CA VAL A 128 18.07 1.16 0.35
C VAL A 128 16.59 0.87 0.57
N TYR A 129 16.08 -0.25 0.11
CA TYR A 129 14.63 -0.52 0.17
C TYR A 129 14.31 -1.99 0.44
N ASP A 130 13.16 -2.22 1.06
CA ASP A 130 12.63 -3.57 1.26
C ASP A 130 12.25 -4.20 -0.10
N GLU A 131 12.59 -5.47 -0.34
CA GLU A 131 12.33 -6.12 -1.63
C GLU A 131 10.85 -6.12 -2.08
N TYR A 132 9.90 -5.98 -1.16
CA TYR A 132 8.47 -5.92 -1.44
C TYR A 132 7.90 -4.51 -1.54
N ILE A 133 8.75 -3.48 -1.54
CA ILE A 133 8.33 -2.08 -1.69
C ILE A 133 7.45 -1.88 -2.94
N HIS A 134 6.46 -1.01 -2.84
CA HIS A 134 5.45 -0.82 -3.87
C HIS A 134 6.04 -0.40 -5.22
N ALA A 135 5.39 -0.82 -6.31
CA ALA A 135 5.80 -0.51 -7.69
C ALA A 135 6.02 0.99 -7.96
N SER A 136 5.27 1.88 -7.29
CA SER A 136 5.47 3.33 -7.41
C SER A 136 6.85 3.80 -6.93
N VAL A 137 7.43 3.13 -5.92
CA VAL A 137 8.78 3.44 -5.45
C VAL A 137 9.78 2.98 -6.50
N HIS A 138 9.62 1.77 -7.07
CA HIS A 138 10.45 1.32 -8.18
C HIS A 138 10.42 2.25 -9.39
N ASP A 139 9.24 2.77 -9.75
CA ASP A 139 9.10 3.70 -10.87
C ASP A 139 9.74 5.07 -10.57
N GLY A 140 9.67 5.55 -9.32
CA GLY A 140 10.43 6.71 -8.86
C GLY A 140 11.94 6.48 -8.89
N MET A 141 12.42 5.33 -8.42
CA MET A 141 13.84 4.95 -8.42
C MET A 141 14.43 4.89 -9.83
N ARG A 142 13.66 4.43 -10.83
CA ARG A 142 14.08 4.42 -12.25
C ARG A 142 14.37 5.81 -12.80
N LEU A 143 13.74 6.84 -12.25
CA LEU A 143 13.92 8.25 -12.63
C LEU A 143 14.92 8.98 -11.73
N SER A 144 15.41 8.31 -10.67
CA SER A 144 16.23 8.92 -9.62
C SER A 144 17.64 9.26 -10.09
N ARG A 145 18.28 10.18 -9.36
CA ARG A 145 19.70 10.57 -9.54
C ARG A 145 20.63 9.90 -8.52
N ALA A 146 20.10 9.02 -7.67
CA ALA A 146 20.88 8.24 -6.73
C ALA A 146 22.07 7.56 -7.44
N LYS A 147 23.19 7.47 -6.73
CA LYS A 147 24.37 6.72 -7.20
C LYS A 147 24.02 5.24 -7.40
N GLU A 148 23.27 4.66 -6.46
CA GLU A 148 22.93 3.25 -6.48
C GLU A 148 21.62 2.99 -5.70
N THR A 149 20.91 1.92 -6.09
CA THR A 149 19.75 1.39 -5.37
C THR A 149 20.05 -0.04 -4.93
N ARG A 150 19.83 -0.36 -3.65
CA ARG A 150 20.05 -1.69 -3.06
C ARG A 150 18.78 -2.17 -2.37
N PHE A 151 18.40 -3.41 -2.61
CA PHE A 151 17.31 -4.03 -1.86
C PHE A 151 17.87 -4.85 -0.70
N PHE A 152 17.06 -5.07 0.33
CA PHE A 152 17.27 -6.13 1.31
C PHE A 152 16.06 -7.08 1.32
N PRO A 153 16.26 -8.38 1.60
CA PRO A 153 15.18 -9.34 1.78
C PRO A 153 14.10 -8.86 2.74
N HIS A 154 12.86 -9.21 2.44
CA HIS A 154 11.67 -8.62 3.04
C HIS A 154 11.68 -8.75 4.57
N ASN A 155 11.53 -7.62 5.26
CA ASN A 155 11.51 -7.52 6.73
C ASN A 155 12.72 -8.18 7.43
N ASP A 156 13.84 -8.44 6.73
CA ASP A 156 15.04 -9.06 7.31
C ASP A 156 16.02 -7.99 7.83
N LEU A 157 15.94 -7.71 9.12
CA LEU A 157 16.82 -6.76 9.82
C LEU A 157 18.31 -7.11 9.72
N ARG A 158 18.69 -8.40 9.64
CA ARG A 158 20.10 -8.80 9.53
C ARG A 158 20.63 -8.51 8.14
N ALA A 159 19.81 -8.74 7.13
CA ALA A 159 20.16 -8.40 5.76
C ALA A 159 20.19 -6.88 5.56
N LEU A 160 19.23 -6.13 6.13
CA LEU A 160 19.27 -4.67 6.15
C LEU A 160 20.59 -4.15 6.78
N ARG A 161 20.97 -4.66 7.96
CA ARG A 161 22.25 -4.32 8.59
C ARG A 161 23.43 -4.56 7.64
N SER A 162 23.49 -5.76 7.06
CA SER A 162 24.58 -6.15 6.16
C SER A 162 24.70 -5.20 4.96
N VAL A 163 23.57 -4.81 4.35
CA VAL A 163 23.54 -3.85 3.23
C VAL A 163 24.04 -2.47 3.67
N LEU A 164 23.60 -1.98 4.83
CA LEU A 164 24.02 -0.67 5.35
C LEU A 164 25.51 -0.63 5.72
N GLU A 165 26.02 -1.68 6.37
CA GLU A 165 27.45 -1.82 6.69
C GLU A 165 28.29 -1.87 5.40
N GLN A 166 27.84 -2.62 4.38
CA GLN A 166 28.52 -2.65 3.09
C GLN A 166 28.58 -1.27 2.42
N VAL A 167 27.48 -0.49 2.44
CA VAL A 167 27.49 0.89 1.91
C VAL A 167 28.49 1.77 2.68
N LEU A 168 28.55 1.64 4.02
CA LEU A 168 29.49 2.38 4.86
C LEU A 168 30.96 1.99 4.59
N GLU A 169 31.24 0.72 4.28
CA GLU A 169 32.57 0.21 3.94
C GLU A 169 33.02 0.69 2.55
N GLU A 170 32.12 0.72 1.58
CA GLU A 170 32.44 1.02 0.17
C GLU A 170 32.46 2.51 -0.15
N ASP A 171 31.75 3.36 0.60
CA ASP A 171 31.58 4.78 0.27
C ASP A 171 32.03 5.73 1.39
N GLU A 172 33.21 6.33 1.20
CA GLU A 172 33.74 7.34 2.12
C GLU A 172 32.86 8.59 2.24
N ASN A 173 32.07 8.95 1.23
CA ASN A 173 31.18 10.10 1.34
C ASN A 173 29.99 9.79 2.25
N ILE A 174 29.48 8.56 2.24
CA ILE A 174 28.44 8.13 3.19
C ILE A 174 29.03 8.06 4.60
N ARG A 175 30.19 7.42 4.77
CA ARG A 175 30.86 7.31 6.09
C ARG A 175 31.16 8.66 6.73
N ASN A 176 31.59 9.64 5.94
CA ASN A 176 31.89 11.00 6.41
C ASN A 176 30.66 11.92 6.43
N GLY A 177 29.48 11.40 6.11
CA GLY A 177 28.22 12.14 6.07
C GLY A 177 28.02 13.03 4.84
N LYS A 178 28.96 13.13 3.90
CA LYS A 178 28.88 14.01 2.72
C LYS A 178 27.77 13.63 1.74
N SER A 179 27.30 12.39 1.77
CA SER A 179 26.16 11.88 1.01
C SER A 179 25.16 11.17 1.94
N ASN A 180 23.97 10.88 1.42
CA ASN A 180 22.85 10.34 2.19
C ASN A 180 22.46 8.93 1.75
N ILE A 181 21.82 8.20 2.66
CA ILE A 181 21.03 7.00 2.37
C ILE A 181 19.55 7.34 2.58
N PHE A 182 18.69 6.91 1.67
CA PHE A 182 17.25 6.93 1.83
C PHE A 182 16.76 5.49 2.01
N LEU A 183 16.34 5.15 3.23
CA LEU A 183 15.79 3.84 3.58
C LEU A 183 14.27 3.83 3.39
N ALA A 184 13.78 3.05 2.43
CA ALA A 184 12.37 2.97 2.06
C ALA A 184 11.71 1.66 2.51
N VAL A 185 10.62 1.76 3.26
CA VAL A 185 9.83 0.63 3.78
C VAL A 185 8.33 0.93 3.73
N GLU A 186 7.48 -0.09 3.76
CA GLU A 186 6.03 0.07 3.97
C GLU A 186 5.67 -0.21 5.42
N ALA A 187 4.71 0.53 5.98
CA ALA A 187 4.19 0.25 7.32
C ALA A 187 3.41 -1.08 7.35
N VAL A 188 2.58 -1.30 6.33
CA VAL A 188 1.79 -2.52 6.11
C VAL A 188 1.96 -2.90 4.65
N TYR A 189 2.51 -4.09 4.37
CA TYR A 189 2.79 -4.52 3.00
C TYR A 189 1.52 -5.04 2.32
N SER A 190 1.27 -4.51 1.12
CA SER A 190 -0.04 -4.63 0.47
C SER A 190 -0.51 -6.06 0.20
N MET A 191 0.38 -7.02 -0.08
CA MET A 191 0.01 -8.37 -0.51
C MET A 191 -0.12 -9.35 0.65
N ASP A 192 0.81 -9.28 1.59
CA ASP A 192 0.98 -10.28 2.65
C ASP A 192 0.29 -9.82 3.94
N GLY A 193 0.11 -8.51 4.09
CA GLY A 193 -0.55 -7.93 5.25
C GLY A 193 0.31 -7.96 6.50
N ASP A 194 1.61 -8.16 6.37
CA ASP A 194 2.56 -8.05 7.46
C ASP A 194 3.07 -6.61 7.60
N MET A 195 3.71 -6.35 8.74
CA MET A 195 4.12 -5.01 9.16
C MET A 195 5.64 -4.95 9.30
N VAL A 196 6.21 -3.79 8.97
CA VAL A 196 7.63 -3.56 9.18
C VAL A 196 7.95 -3.54 10.69
N PRO A 197 9.06 -4.16 11.14
CA PRO A 197 9.57 -4.00 12.50
C PRO A 197 10.22 -2.61 12.67
N LEU A 198 9.39 -1.55 12.63
CA LEU A 198 9.86 -0.17 12.47
C LEU A 198 10.74 0.29 13.63
N ARG A 199 10.44 -0.14 14.85
CA ARG A 199 11.22 0.26 16.04
C ARG A 199 12.65 -0.26 15.91
N GLU A 200 12.81 -1.51 15.53
CA GLU A 200 14.08 -2.18 15.31
C GLU A 200 14.83 -1.59 14.11
N VAL A 201 14.11 -1.21 13.04
CA VAL A 201 14.70 -0.49 11.89
C VAL A 201 15.27 0.86 12.33
N VAL A 202 14.54 1.63 13.15
CA VAL A 202 15.01 2.91 13.68
C VAL A 202 16.21 2.72 14.61
N GLU A 203 16.16 1.73 15.51
CA GLU A 203 17.26 1.39 16.41
C GLU A 203 18.53 1.02 15.63
N LEU A 204 18.41 0.14 14.63
CA LEU A 204 19.51 -0.24 13.74
C LEU A 204 20.10 0.98 13.01
N ARG A 205 19.23 1.84 12.45
CA ARG A 205 19.69 3.07 11.78
C ARG A 205 20.43 3.99 12.75
N ASN A 206 19.94 4.15 13.98
CA ASN A 206 20.56 5.00 14.99
C ASN A 206 21.90 4.44 15.47
N GLU A 207 22.03 3.11 15.54
CA GLU A 207 23.28 2.42 15.85
C GLU A 207 24.35 2.66 14.78
N LEU A 208 24.00 2.47 13.50
CA LEU A 208 24.94 2.57 12.37
C LEU A 208 25.23 4.02 11.93
N PHE A 209 24.26 4.92 12.11
CA PHE A 209 24.35 6.33 11.68
C PHE A 209 24.04 7.29 12.84
N PRO A 210 24.83 7.26 13.93
CA PRO A 210 24.61 8.11 15.09
C PRO A 210 24.83 9.59 14.72
N PRO A 211 24.23 10.52 15.48
CA PRO A 211 24.45 11.94 15.28
C PRO A 211 25.93 12.30 15.32
N SER A 212 26.40 12.98 14.27
CA SER A 212 27.80 13.42 14.15
C SER A 212 27.88 14.93 14.00
N LYS A 213 29.00 15.54 14.44
CA LYS A 213 29.22 17.00 14.32
C LYS A 213 29.11 17.49 12.88
N SER A 214 29.57 16.71 11.89
CA SER A 214 29.50 17.07 10.47
C SER A 214 28.08 17.04 9.90
N VAL A 215 27.22 16.18 10.44
CA VAL A 215 25.80 16.09 10.07
C VAL A 215 24.98 17.17 10.78
N ALA A 216 25.24 17.40 12.08
CA ALA A 216 24.61 18.47 12.85
C ALA A 216 24.91 19.87 12.30
N ALA A 217 26.13 20.12 11.82
CA ALA A 217 26.52 21.38 11.18
C ALA A 217 25.70 21.71 9.91
N ARG A 218 25.01 20.71 9.33
CA ARG A 218 24.13 20.85 8.17
C ARG A 218 22.64 20.78 8.52
N GLY A 219 22.31 20.86 9.81
CA GLY A 219 20.92 20.91 10.28
C GLY A 219 20.19 19.56 10.24
N SER A 220 20.91 18.44 10.21
CA SER A 220 20.32 17.10 10.29
C SER A 220 20.91 16.30 11.45
N LEU A 221 20.17 15.31 11.94
CA LEU A 221 20.60 14.41 13.01
C LEU A 221 21.29 13.15 12.47
N THR A 222 21.08 12.79 11.20
CA THR A 222 21.64 11.59 10.57
C THR A 222 21.75 11.80 9.06
N ASN A 223 22.60 11.03 8.38
CA ASN A 223 22.62 10.96 6.91
C ASN A 223 21.97 9.67 6.36
N CYS A 224 21.31 8.88 7.21
CA CYS A 224 20.45 7.76 6.80
C CYS A 224 18.99 8.08 7.16
N HIS A 225 18.20 8.45 6.15
CA HIS A 225 16.85 8.98 6.30
C HIS A 225 15.79 7.91 6.00
N ILE A 226 14.81 7.76 6.89
CA ILE A 226 13.70 6.81 6.70
C ILE A 226 12.56 7.48 5.94
N ILE A 227 12.11 6.83 4.86
CA ILE A 227 10.88 7.15 4.14
C ILE A 227 9.93 5.98 4.32
N ILE A 228 8.75 6.23 4.88
CA ILE A 228 7.78 5.17 5.16
C ILE A 228 6.46 5.41 4.41
N ASP A 229 6.01 4.35 3.74
CA ASP A 229 4.70 4.31 3.09
C ASP A 229 3.64 3.76 4.06
N GLU A 230 2.76 4.64 4.55
CA GLU A 230 1.65 4.34 5.46
C GLU A 230 0.33 4.14 4.69
N ALA A 231 0.40 3.85 3.39
CA ALA A 231 -0.78 3.74 2.54
C ALA A 231 -1.81 2.73 3.06
N HIS A 232 -1.37 1.59 3.55
CA HIS A 232 -2.22 0.50 4.05
C HIS A 232 -2.48 0.52 5.56
N SER A 233 -1.80 1.36 6.33
CA SER A 233 -2.02 1.56 7.78
C SER A 233 -2.91 2.76 8.09
N THR A 234 -2.97 3.75 7.18
CA THR A 234 -3.78 4.97 7.31
C THR A 234 -5.24 4.64 7.65
N GLY A 235 -5.76 5.28 8.70
CA GLY A 235 -7.16 5.25 9.09
C GLY A 235 -7.50 4.25 10.19
N TRP A 236 -6.71 3.17 10.38
CA TRP A 236 -7.09 2.10 11.31
C TRP A 236 -5.97 1.62 12.25
N VAL A 237 -4.70 1.87 11.91
CA VAL A 237 -3.53 1.61 12.78
C VAL A 237 -3.25 2.82 13.65
N GLY A 238 -2.82 2.58 14.89
CA GLY A 238 -2.46 3.61 15.85
C GLY A 238 -3.63 4.45 16.38
N PRO A 239 -3.34 5.37 17.31
CA PRO A 239 -4.35 6.24 17.91
C PRO A 239 -5.10 7.05 16.85
N LYS A 240 -6.43 7.00 16.84
CA LYS A 240 -7.29 7.67 15.84
C LYS A 240 -6.98 7.30 14.39
N GLY A 241 -6.36 6.15 14.13
CA GLY A 241 -6.01 5.74 12.77
C GLY A 241 -4.84 6.51 12.15
N ARG A 242 -3.95 7.08 12.96
CA ARG A 242 -2.82 7.90 12.49
C ARG A 242 -1.71 7.13 11.77
N GLY A 243 -1.72 5.80 11.81
CA GLY A 243 -0.68 4.96 11.21
C GLY A 243 0.30 4.39 12.23
N LEU A 244 1.17 3.49 11.75
CA LEU A 244 2.14 2.75 12.56
C LEU A 244 3.17 3.67 13.20
N VAL A 245 3.61 4.72 12.49
CA VAL A 245 4.63 5.63 13.03
C VAL A 245 4.12 6.32 14.29
N SER A 246 2.85 6.77 14.27
CA SER A 246 2.22 7.38 15.45
C SER A 246 1.88 6.37 16.53
N GLU A 247 1.60 5.12 16.18
CA GLU A 247 1.44 4.05 17.17
C GLU A 247 2.71 3.84 18.00
N LEU A 248 3.87 3.93 17.35
CA LEU A 248 5.17 3.71 17.98
C LEU A 248 5.81 4.96 18.59
N GLY A 249 5.24 6.15 18.33
CA GLY A 249 5.78 7.45 18.75
C GLY A 249 7.08 7.83 18.02
N LEU A 250 7.20 7.45 16.75
CA LEU A 250 8.43 7.58 15.94
C LEU A 250 8.32 8.70 14.88
N GLU A 251 7.40 9.66 15.04
CA GLU A 251 7.16 10.71 14.05
C GLU A 251 8.42 11.50 13.68
N ASN A 252 9.29 11.77 14.66
CA ASN A 252 10.52 12.53 14.49
C ASN A 252 11.67 11.71 13.87
N GLU A 253 11.50 10.40 13.71
CA GLU A 253 12.51 9.50 13.17
C GLU A 253 12.36 9.28 11.66
N CYS A 254 11.27 9.77 11.07
CA CYS A 254 10.95 9.62 9.64
C CYS A 254 11.14 10.94 8.91
N LEU A 255 11.87 10.92 7.78
CA LEU A 255 12.03 12.08 6.90
C LEU A 255 10.72 12.40 6.18
N VAL A 256 10.04 11.36 5.68
CA VAL A 256 8.75 11.46 5.00
C VAL A 256 7.85 10.30 5.42
N ARG A 257 6.58 10.61 5.68
CA ARG A 257 5.52 9.62 5.85
C ARG A 257 4.45 9.84 4.77
N LEU A 258 4.21 8.84 3.94
CA LEU A 258 3.18 8.91 2.91
C LEU A 258 1.88 8.31 3.45
N HIS A 259 0.80 9.09 3.46
CA HIS A 259 -0.54 8.59 3.76
C HIS A 259 -1.44 8.68 2.51
N THR A 260 -2.27 7.66 2.27
CA THR A 260 -3.18 7.65 1.11
C THR A 260 -4.63 7.77 1.53
N PHE A 261 -5.45 8.42 0.69
CA PHE A 261 -6.87 8.58 0.93
C PHE A 261 -7.73 7.54 0.19
N GLY A 262 -7.13 6.83 -0.77
CA GLY A 262 -7.77 5.82 -1.64
C GLY A 262 -8.09 4.47 -1.03
N LYS A 263 -8.03 4.34 0.30
CA LYS A 263 -8.21 3.07 1.02
C LYS A 263 -9.20 3.25 2.16
N ALA A 264 -8.79 3.08 3.42
CA ALA A 264 -9.65 3.22 4.60
C ALA A 264 -10.30 4.61 4.74
N MET A 265 -9.79 5.63 4.04
CA MET A 265 -10.30 7.00 4.08
C MET A 265 -11.36 7.29 3.01
N ALA A 266 -11.75 6.34 2.17
CA ALA A 266 -12.84 6.46 1.20
C ALA A 266 -12.85 7.74 0.32
N ALA A 267 -11.67 8.27 -0.03
CA ALA A 267 -11.51 9.38 -0.98
C ALA A 267 -10.45 8.99 -2.03
N ASN A 268 -9.81 9.96 -2.69
CA ASN A 268 -8.62 9.69 -3.50
C ASN A 268 -7.54 10.75 -3.25
N GLY A 269 -6.31 10.45 -3.65
CA GLY A 269 -5.15 11.29 -3.33
C GLY A 269 -4.25 10.71 -2.23
N ALA A 270 -3.24 11.49 -1.89
CA ALA A 270 -2.28 11.20 -0.83
C ALA A 270 -1.73 12.49 -0.23
N ILE A 271 -1.00 12.37 0.87
CA ILE A 271 -0.21 13.45 1.46
C ILE A 271 1.18 12.93 1.82
N LEU A 272 2.20 13.74 1.54
CA LEU A 272 3.54 13.56 2.08
C LEU A 272 3.66 14.41 3.34
N LEU A 273 3.71 13.77 4.50
CA LEU A 273 4.05 14.41 5.75
C LEU A 273 5.56 14.59 5.80
N CYS A 274 6.01 15.84 5.79
CA CYS A 274 7.42 16.18 5.65
C CYS A 274 8.00 16.59 7.01
N SER A 275 9.23 16.14 7.30
CA SER A 275 9.93 16.50 8.54
C SER A 275 10.40 17.96 8.62
N SER A 276 10.33 18.72 7.52
CA SER A 276 10.64 20.16 7.52
C SER A 276 9.95 20.90 6.38
N GLU A 277 9.74 22.20 6.56
CA GLU A 277 9.24 23.10 5.51
C GLU A 277 10.18 23.15 4.31
N VAL A 278 11.50 23.06 4.53
CA VAL A 278 12.50 23.02 3.46
C VAL A 278 12.28 21.81 2.56
N LEU A 279 11.98 20.64 3.13
CA LEU A 279 11.66 19.45 2.36
C LEU A 279 10.37 19.62 1.55
N ARG A 280 9.33 20.19 2.17
CA ARG A 280 8.07 20.50 1.48
C ARG A 280 8.31 21.46 0.29
N GLU A 281 9.03 22.54 0.50
CA GLU A 281 9.38 23.53 -0.53
C GLU A 281 10.22 22.90 -1.65
N TYR A 282 11.18 22.04 -1.30
CA TYR A 282 11.95 21.29 -2.30
C TYR A 282 11.04 20.44 -3.18
N LEU A 283 10.12 19.67 -2.59
CA LEU A 283 9.21 18.83 -3.36
C LEU A 283 8.31 19.65 -4.29
N ILE A 284 7.82 20.81 -3.85
CA ILE A 284 7.04 21.73 -4.69
C ILE A 284 7.82 22.17 -5.94
N ASN A 285 9.16 22.32 -5.84
CA ASN A 285 10.00 22.80 -6.93
C ASN A 285 10.56 21.69 -7.84
N TYR A 286 10.67 20.45 -7.34
CA TYR A 286 11.36 19.37 -8.07
C TYR A 286 10.53 18.12 -8.34
N ALA A 287 9.43 17.87 -7.61
CA ALA A 287 8.58 16.70 -7.81
C ALA A 287 7.69 16.87 -9.06
N ARG A 288 8.19 16.41 -10.22
CA ARG A 288 7.51 16.56 -11.51
C ARG A 288 6.04 16.09 -11.54
N PRO A 289 5.66 14.93 -10.94
CA PRO A 289 4.26 14.50 -10.90
C PRO A 289 3.33 15.46 -10.14
N MET A 290 3.87 16.35 -9.30
CA MET A 290 3.11 17.41 -8.64
C MET A 290 3.04 18.70 -9.47
N ILE A 291 4.14 19.03 -10.15
CA ILE A 291 4.29 20.27 -10.91
C ILE A 291 3.48 20.24 -12.22
N TYR A 292 3.54 19.14 -12.96
CA TYR A 292 3.01 19.04 -14.32
C TYR A 292 1.68 18.31 -14.42
N THR A 293 0.86 18.37 -13.37
CA THR A 293 -0.47 17.77 -13.33
C THR A 293 -1.51 18.80 -12.89
N THR A 294 -2.74 18.68 -13.40
CA THR A 294 -3.91 19.35 -12.80
C THR A 294 -4.10 18.84 -11.37
N PHE A 295 -4.37 19.73 -10.42
CA PHE A 295 -4.50 19.38 -9.00
C PHE A 295 -5.89 18.81 -8.66
N MET A 296 -6.02 18.21 -7.47
CA MET A 296 -7.27 17.67 -6.93
C MET A 296 -8.39 18.71 -6.92
N SER A 297 -9.60 18.25 -7.25
CA SER A 297 -10.82 19.05 -7.30
C SER A 297 -11.35 19.38 -5.90
N TYR A 298 -12.12 20.46 -5.76
CA TYR A 298 -12.74 20.82 -4.48
C TYR A 298 -13.60 19.68 -3.89
N PRO A 299 -14.44 18.98 -4.68
CA PRO A 299 -15.17 17.82 -4.17
C PRO A 299 -14.28 16.70 -3.64
N ASN A 300 -13.05 16.55 -4.13
CA ASN A 300 -12.13 15.57 -3.56
C ASN A 300 -11.52 16.06 -2.24
N LEU A 301 -11.10 17.32 -2.17
CA LEU A 301 -10.57 17.92 -0.93
C LEU A 301 -11.62 17.88 0.19
N ALA A 302 -12.88 18.16 -0.13
CA ALA A 302 -14.00 18.04 0.81
C ALA A 302 -14.21 16.59 1.30
N ALA A 303 -14.07 15.59 0.43
CA ALA A 303 -14.17 14.18 0.82
C ALA A 303 -13.03 13.78 1.77
N ILE A 304 -11.80 14.24 1.51
CA ILE A 304 -10.65 14.03 2.39
C ILE A 304 -10.91 14.66 3.77
N LYS A 305 -11.35 15.93 3.81
CA LYS A 305 -11.65 16.65 5.06
C LYS A 305 -12.74 15.95 5.87
N ALA A 306 -13.84 15.55 5.22
CA ALA A 306 -14.93 14.81 5.88
C ALA A 306 -14.43 13.49 6.50
N SER A 307 -13.57 12.77 5.77
CA SER A 307 -12.99 11.50 6.24
C SER A 307 -12.07 11.68 7.44
N TYR A 308 -11.25 12.75 7.46
CA TYR A 308 -10.50 13.12 8.66
C TYR A 308 -11.40 13.52 9.82
N GLY A 309 -12.55 14.16 9.56
CA GLY A 309 -13.55 14.43 10.59
C GLY A 309 -14.05 13.16 11.30
N VAL A 310 -14.26 12.08 10.55
CA VAL A 310 -14.62 10.76 11.11
C VAL A 310 -13.52 10.25 12.04
N LEU A 311 -12.25 10.32 11.64
CA LEU A 311 -11.13 9.90 12.49
C LEU A 311 -10.99 10.78 13.74
N MET A 312 -11.01 12.10 13.58
CA MET A 312 -10.82 13.06 14.68
C MET A 312 -11.90 12.93 15.75
N SER A 313 -13.13 12.59 15.35
CA SER A 313 -14.28 12.36 16.24
C SER A 313 -14.23 11.02 17.00
N GLY A 314 -13.29 10.12 16.68
CA GLY A 314 -13.18 8.79 17.30
C GLY A 314 -14.10 7.73 16.69
N GLN A 315 -14.94 8.07 15.70
CA GLN A 315 -15.77 7.09 15.00
C GLN A 315 -14.91 6.05 14.25
N GLY A 316 -13.75 6.47 13.73
CA GLY A 316 -12.79 5.55 13.10
C GLY A 316 -12.29 4.46 14.06
N ASP A 317 -12.06 4.78 15.34
CA ASP A 317 -11.58 3.82 16.34
C ASP A 317 -12.61 2.71 16.60
N VAL A 318 -13.90 3.07 16.65
CA VAL A 318 -15.00 2.10 16.81
C VAL A 318 -15.03 1.12 15.63
N LEU A 319 -14.88 1.63 14.41
CA LEU A 319 -14.85 0.81 13.20
C LEU A 319 -13.60 -0.08 13.15
N ALA A 320 -12.44 0.46 13.52
CA ALA A 320 -11.19 -0.30 13.59
C ALA A 320 -11.25 -1.41 14.66
N GLU A 321 -11.91 -1.17 15.79
CA GLU A 321 -12.12 -2.20 16.80
C GLU A 321 -13.07 -3.31 16.34
N ASN A 322 -14.14 -2.95 15.62
CA ASN A 322 -15.00 -3.97 15.00
C ASN A 322 -14.22 -4.81 13.97
N LEU A 323 -13.41 -4.16 13.13
CA LEU A 323 -12.53 -4.83 12.18
C LEU A 323 -11.61 -5.84 12.86
N ARG A 324 -10.96 -5.47 13.98
CA ARG A 324 -10.12 -6.38 14.78
C ARG A 324 -10.90 -7.57 15.36
N LYS A 325 -12.19 -7.42 15.67
CA LYS A 325 -13.05 -8.54 16.08
C LYS A 325 -13.32 -9.48 14.91
N LEU A 326 -13.68 -8.94 13.74
CA LEU A 326 -13.91 -9.70 12.52
C LEU A 326 -12.67 -10.44 12.03
N MET A 327 -11.48 -9.84 12.19
CA MET A 327 -10.19 -10.49 11.91
C MET A 327 -10.00 -11.76 12.73
N ARG A 328 -10.34 -11.73 14.04
CA ARG A 328 -10.29 -12.93 14.90
C ARG A 328 -11.23 -14.02 14.42
N VAL A 329 -12.46 -13.65 14.08
CA VAL A 329 -13.47 -14.59 13.55
C VAL A 329 -12.96 -15.26 12.27
N LEU A 330 -12.50 -14.48 11.29
CA LEU A 330 -11.97 -15.04 10.04
C LEU A 330 -10.78 -15.97 10.30
N TYR A 331 -9.83 -15.54 11.14
CA TYR A 331 -8.67 -16.35 11.51
C TYR A 331 -9.10 -17.70 12.10
N GLU A 332 -9.94 -17.69 13.13
CA GLU A 332 -10.44 -18.91 13.79
C GLU A 332 -11.12 -19.87 12.80
N ARG A 333 -11.95 -19.34 11.90
CA ARG A 333 -12.65 -20.12 10.88
C ARG A 333 -11.75 -20.69 9.81
N LEU A 334 -10.74 -19.94 9.38
CA LEU A 334 -9.73 -20.45 8.44
C LEU A 334 -8.89 -21.58 9.08
N ARG A 335 -8.53 -21.45 10.36
CA ARG A 335 -7.83 -22.52 11.11
C ARG A 335 -8.71 -23.76 11.26
N GLU A 336 -10.00 -23.59 11.55
CA GLU A 336 -10.98 -24.68 11.63
C GLU A 336 -11.08 -25.44 10.30
N VAL A 337 -11.21 -24.72 9.18
CA VAL A 337 -11.25 -25.34 7.85
C VAL A 337 -9.99 -26.13 7.53
N GLU A 338 -8.81 -25.57 7.77
CA GLU A 338 -7.55 -26.27 7.52
C GLU A 338 -7.43 -27.55 8.36
N SER A 339 -7.90 -27.51 9.62
CA SER A 339 -7.95 -28.66 10.52
C SER A 339 -8.89 -29.75 10.00
N VAL A 340 -10.12 -29.39 9.63
CA VAL A 340 -11.17 -30.33 9.19
C VAL A 340 -10.85 -30.98 7.83
N LEU A 341 -10.13 -30.28 6.94
CA LEU A 341 -9.81 -30.80 5.61
C LEU A 341 -8.80 -31.96 5.64
N GLU A 342 -8.02 -32.10 6.72
CA GLU A 342 -6.96 -33.09 6.89
C GLU A 342 -6.15 -33.27 5.59
N LEU A 343 -5.62 -32.16 5.06
CA LEU A 343 -4.84 -32.18 3.83
C LEU A 343 -3.52 -32.93 4.08
N GLY A 344 -3.33 -34.06 3.38
CA GLY A 344 -2.07 -34.79 3.40
C GLY A 344 -0.91 -33.91 2.89
N ILE A 345 0.34 -34.33 3.13
CA ILE A 345 1.55 -33.57 2.74
C ILE A 345 1.50 -33.16 1.26
N GLU A 346 1.09 -34.09 0.39
CA GLU A 346 0.98 -33.84 -1.06
C GLU A 346 -0.16 -32.88 -1.43
N GLN A 347 -1.11 -32.60 -0.54
CA GLN A 347 -2.31 -31.79 -0.80
C GLN A 347 -2.27 -30.42 -0.11
N LYS A 348 -1.30 -30.17 0.78
CA LYS A 348 -1.12 -28.90 1.49
C LYS A 348 -0.96 -27.68 0.56
N HIS A 349 -0.53 -27.90 -0.68
CA HIS A 349 -0.40 -26.85 -1.67
C HIS A 349 -1.76 -26.32 -2.17
N LEU A 350 -2.87 -27.04 -1.96
CA LEU A 350 -4.20 -26.61 -2.40
C LEU A 350 -4.75 -25.46 -1.57
N LEU A 351 -4.51 -25.50 -0.26
CA LEU A 351 -4.94 -24.50 0.69
C LEU A 351 -3.99 -24.52 1.88
N ARG A 352 -3.40 -23.36 2.19
CA ARG A 352 -2.70 -23.14 3.45
C ARG A 352 -3.14 -21.80 4.03
N CYS A 353 -3.67 -21.87 5.24
CA CYS A 353 -4.14 -20.70 5.98
C CYS A 353 -2.98 -20.08 6.77
N PRO A 354 -3.09 -18.80 7.18
CA PRO A 354 -2.17 -18.21 8.15
C PRO A 354 -2.01 -19.11 9.39
N VAL A 355 -0.76 -19.33 9.80
CA VAL A 355 -0.44 -20.15 10.98
C VAL A 355 -0.66 -19.35 12.26
N GLU A 356 -0.29 -18.08 12.21
CA GLU A 356 -0.48 -17.10 13.27
C GLU A 356 -1.59 -16.13 12.86
N MET A 357 -2.16 -15.45 13.85
CA MET A 357 -3.19 -14.44 13.61
C MET A 357 -2.55 -13.25 12.88
N PRO A 358 -3.03 -12.87 11.68
CA PRO A 358 -2.52 -11.69 10.99
C PRO A 358 -2.74 -10.41 11.80
N GLU A 359 -1.75 -9.52 11.78
CA GLU A 359 -1.79 -8.23 12.48
C GLU A 359 -2.65 -7.18 11.75
N THR A 360 -2.98 -7.44 10.48
CA THR A 360 -3.68 -6.51 9.60
C THR A 360 -4.92 -7.15 8.97
N PRO A 361 -5.87 -6.37 8.42
CA PRO A 361 -7.07 -6.92 7.80
C PRO A 361 -6.80 -7.59 6.45
N ILE A 362 -5.53 -7.73 6.03
CA ILE A 362 -5.13 -8.38 4.78
C ILE A 362 -4.64 -9.79 5.13
N PHE A 363 -5.37 -10.79 4.64
CA PHE A 363 -5.08 -12.20 4.85
C PHE A 363 -4.55 -12.83 3.57
N ALA A 364 -3.35 -13.38 3.65
CA ALA A 364 -2.76 -14.23 2.62
C ALA A 364 -3.18 -15.70 2.84
N VAL A 365 -4.17 -16.17 2.07
CA VAL A 365 -4.55 -17.59 2.07
C VAL A 365 -3.90 -18.25 0.86
N LEU A 366 -2.85 -19.04 1.09
CA LEU A 366 -2.03 -19.62 0.04
C LEU A 366 -2.79 -20.74 -0.67
N SER A 367 -2.64 -20.79 -2.00
CA SER A 367 -3.21 -21.84 -2.83
C SER A 367 -2.42 -21.93 -4.13
N SER A 368 -2.16 -23.14 -4.61
CA SER A 368 -1.55 -23.39 -5.92
C SER A 368 -2.45 -22.99 -7.10
N GLU A 369 -3.76 -22.84 -6.87
CA GLU A 369 -4.72 -22.47 -7.91
C GLU A 369 -5.56 -21.23 -7.49
N PRO A 370 -4.91 -20.11 -7.12
CA PRO A 370 -5.60 -18.99 -6.46
C PRO A 370 -6.64 -18.34 -7.36
N LYS A 371 -6.45 -18.37 -8.69
CA LYS A 371 -7.40 -17.83 -9.66
C LYS A 371 -8.65 -18.69 -9.78
N ALA A 372 -8.50 -20.01 -9.71
CA ALA A 372 -9.63 -20.93 -9.77
C ALA A 372 -10.46 -20.82 -8.48
N LEU A 373 -9.79 -20.80 -7.33
CA LEU A 373 -10.44 -20.56 -6.03
C LEU A 373 -11.14 -19.20 -5.99
N ALA A 374 -10.47 -18.12 -6.41
CA ALA A 374 -11.09 -16.79 -6.42
C ALA A 374 -12.30 -16.72 -7.37
N ALA A 375 -12.21 -17.34 -8.56
CA ALA A 375 -13.34 -17.40 -9.49
C ALA A 375 -14.53 -18.19 -8.90
N TYR A 376 -14.26 -19.28 -8.18
CA TYR A 376 -15.30 -20.04 -7.48
C TYR A 376 -15.98 -19.18 -6.40
N CYS A 377 -15.21 -18.50 -5.55
CA CYS A 377 -15.75 -17.58 -4.54
C CYS A 377 -16.59 -16.45 -5.15
N GLN A 378 -16.12 -15.85 -6.25
CA GLN A 378 -16.85 -14.79 -6.96
C GLN A 378 -18.18 -15.29 -7.52
N GLN A 379 -18.25 -16.53 -8.02
CA GLN A 379 -19.50 -17.14 -8.49
C GLN A 379 -20.50 -17.40 -7.35
N GLN A 380 -20.00 -17.59 -6.12
CA GLN A 380 -20.82 -17.73 -4.91
C GLN A 380 -21.15 -16.39 -4.24
N GLY A 381 -20.76 -15.27 -4.84
CA GLY A 381 -21.07 -13.94 -4.33
C GLY A 381 -20.05 -13.34 -3.38
N PHE A 382 -18.84 -13.91 -3.27
CA PHE A 382 -17.76 -13.39 -2.43
C PHE A 382 -16.59 -12.86 -3.26
N VAL A 383 -16.33 -11.56 -3.17
CA VAL A 383 -15.31 -10.89 -3.98
C VAL A 383 -13.94 -11.03 -3.32
N VAL A 384 -13.11 -11.94 -3.82
CA VAL A 384 -11.68 -12.09 -3.48
C VAL A 384 -10.83 -12.09 -4.74
N ARG A 385 -9.51 -11.89 -4.63
CA ARG A 385 -8.60 -11.88 -5.80
C ARG A 385 -7.48 -12.89 -5.65
N GLY A 386 -7.27 -13.69 -6.70
CA GLY A 386 -6.09 -14.53 -6.83
C GLY A 386 -4.87 -13.71 -7.24
N ILE A 387 -3.85 -13.71 -6.40
CA ILE A 387 -2.56 -13.04 -6.61
C ILE A 387 -1.53 -14.08 -7.04
N VAL A 388 -0.81 -13.77 -8.11
CA VAL A 388 0.14 -14.68 -8.76
C VAL A 388 1.42 -13.91 -9.16
N PRO A 389 2.51 -14.61 -9.51
CA PRO A 389 3.67 -13.97 -10.11
C PRO A 389 3.35 -13.06 -11.30
N PRO A 390 4.05 -11.92 -11.46
CA PRO A 390 5.19 -11.47 -10.66
C PRO A 390 4.81 -10.64 -9.42
N THR A 391 3.52 -10.54 -9.05
CA THR A 391 3.10 -9.71 -7.91
C THR A 391 3.51 -10.31 -6.56
N VAL A 392 3.58 -11.64 -6.47
CA VAL A 392 4.14 -12.39 -5.34
C VAL A 392 5.14 -13.41 -5.88
N PRO A 393 6.13 -13.87 -5.09
CA PRO A 393 7.08 -14.89 -5.53
C PRO A 393 6.40 -16.20 -5.96
N LEU A 394 7.04 -16.92 -6.88
CA LEU A 394 6.60 -18.25 -7.31
C LEU A 394 6.53 -19.22 -6.12
N GLY A 395 5.44 -20.00 -6.02
CA GLY A 395 5.21 -20.92 -4.90
C GLY A 395 4.55 -20.26 -3.68
N THR A 396 4.31 -18.94 -3.74
CA THR A 396 3.60 -18.19 -2.70
C THR A 396 2.30 -17.59 -3.24
N GLU A 397 1.74 -18.19 -4.29
CA GLU A 397 0.42 -17.86 -4.83
C GLU A 397 -0.67 -17.91 -3.74
N ARG A 398 -1.60 -16.96 -3.81
CA ARG A 398 -2.60 -16.77 -2.74
C ARG A 398 -3.89 -16.15 -3.23
N ILE A 399 -4.99 -16.39 -2.54
CA ILE A 399 -6.10 -15.44 -2.55
C ILE A 399 -5.80 -14.37 -1.48
N ARG A 400 -5.90 -13.11 -1.87
CA ARG A 400 -5.81 -11.98 -0.95
C ARG A 400 -7.22 -11.66 -0.47
N VAL A 401 -7.45 -11.83 0.82
CA VAL A 401 -8.71 -11.54 1.50
C VAL A 401 -8.51 -10.26 2.31
N CYS A 402 -9.30 -9.23 2.04
CA CYS A 402 -9.29 -7.98 2.78
C CYS A 402 -10.58 -7.87 3.58
N LEU A 403 -10.47 -7.82 4.90
CA LEU A 403 -11.60 -7.56 5.77
C LEU A 403 -11.90 -6.07 5.87
N HIS A 404 -13.17 -5.77 6.06
CA HIS A 404 -13.69 -4.43 6.24
C HIS A 404 -14.55 -4.36 7.51
N ALA A 405 -14.57 -3.20 8.16
CA ALA A 405 -15.31 -2.98 9.40
C ALA A 405 -16.83 -3.20 9.25
N GLY A 406 -17.36 -3.12 8.03
CA GLY A 406 -18.76 -3.35 7.70
C GLY A 406 -19.10 -4.78 7.29
N ASN A 407 -18.13 -5.69 7.18
CA ASN A 407 -18.44 -7.10 6.93
C ASN A 407 -19.22 -7.71 8.09
N THR A 408 -20.07 -8.69 7.80
CA THR A 408 -20.78 -9.45 8.85
C THR A 408 -20.10 -10.79 9.14
N VAL A 409 -20.41 -11.38 10.30
CA VAL A 409 -19.95 -12.73 10.63
C VAL A 409 -20.50 -13.73 9.62
N GLU A 410 -21.75 -13.60 9.19
CA GLU A 410 -22.37 -14.47 8.20
C GLU A 410 -21.66 -14.42 6.85
N GLU A 411 -21.21 -13.24 6.41
CA GLU A 411 -20.40 -13.10 5.20
C GLU A 411 -19.05 -13.83 5.34
N ILE A 412 -18.40 -13.73 6.49
CA ILE A 412 -17.13 -14.41 6.79
C ILE A 412 -17.34 -15.94 6.76
N GLU A 413 -18.36 -16.44 7.45
CA GLU A 413 -18.71 -17.87 7.48
C GLU A 413 -19.04 -18.38 6.08
N GLY A 414 -19.73 -17.57 5.27
CA GLY A 414 -20.06 -17.87 3.89
C GLY A 414 -18.81 -17.99 3.01
N LEU A 415 -17.88 -17.03 3.10
CA LEU A 415 -16.61 -17.08 2.38
C LEU A 415 -15.79 -18.32 2.77
N VAL A 416 -15.66 -18.58 4.07
CA VAL A 416 -14.88 -19.72 4.57
C VAL A 416 -15.50 -21.05 4.14
N THR A 417 -16.84 -21.16 4.19
CA THR A 417 -17.57 -22.32 3.69
C THR A 417 -17.33 -22.53 2.20
N CYS A 418 -17.30 -21.45 1.42
CA CYS A 418 -17.01 -21.49 -0.01
C CYS A 418 -15.58 -22.00 -0.29
N ILE A 419 -14.58 -21.49 0.43
CA ILE A 419 -13.17 -21.94 0.34
C ILE A 419 -13.07 -23.44 0.67
N ARG A 420 -13.73 -23.88 1.75
CA ARG A 420 -13.78 -25.29 2.14
C ARG A 420 -14.39 -26.15 1.04
N ALA A 421 -15.55 -25.76 0.52
CA ALA A 421 -16.27 -26.52 -0.50
C ALA A 421 -15.43 -26.71 -1.79
N TRP A 422 -14.79 -25.63 -2.26
CA TRP A 422 -13.88 -25.69 -3.40
C TRP A 422 -12.71 -26.65 -3.13
N THR A 423 -12.10 -26.55 -1.95
CA THR A 423 -10.93 -27.37 -1.58
C THR A 423 -11.30 -28.86 -1.50
N VAL A 424 -12.45 -29.20 -0.92
CA VAL A 424 -12.97 -30.59 -0.88
C VAL A 424 -13.22 -31.13 -2.29
N GLN A 425 -13.85 -30.33 -3.16
CA GLN A 425 -14.08 -30.73 -4.54
C GLN A 425 -12.76 -31.00 -5.25
N ARG A 426 -11.79 -30.08 -5.12
CA ARG A 426 -10.50 -30.18 -5.81
C ARG A 426 -9.66 -31.35 -5.32
N LYS A 427 -9.65 -31.61 -4.01
CA LYS A 427 -9.03 -32.79 -3.39
C LYS A 427 -9.55 -34.09 -4.03
N ARG A 428 -10.88 -34.24 -4.16
CA ARG A 428 -11.51 -35.42 -4.78
C ARG A 428 -11.16 -35.57 -6.26
N GLU A 429 -11.04 -34.48 -7.00
CA GLU A 429 -10.64 -34.50 -8.41
C GLU A 429 -9.20 -35.01 -8.59
N ILE A 430 -8.28 -34.54 -7.74
CA ILE A 430 -6.87 -34.97 -7.75
C ILE A 430 -6.75 -36.46 -7.37
N GLU A 431 -7.46 -36.91 -6.34
CA GLU A 431 -7.49 -38.31 -5.93
C GLU A 431 -8.03 -39.24 -7.03
N LYS A 432 -9.07 -38.81 -7.76
CA LYS A 432 -9.60 -39.55 -8.92
C LYS A 432 -8.61 -39.60 -10.08
N ALA A 433 -7.94 -38.47 -10.38
CA ALA A 433 -6.96 -38.40 -11.47
C ALA A 433 -5.69 -39.24 -11.17
N GLY A 434 -5.28 -39.33 -9.90
CA GLY A 434 -4.17 -40.18 -9.45
C GLY A 434 -4.49 -41.67 -9.55
N ARG A 435 -5.71 -42.09 -9.21
CA ARG A 435 -6.17 -43.49 -9.32
C ARG A 435 -6.34 -44.00 -10.76
N GLY A 436 -6.53 -43.10 -11.72
CA GLY A 436 -6.62 -43.46 -13.15
C GLY A 436 -5.27 -43.62 -13.86
N ARG A 437 -4.15 -43.43 -13.15
CA ARG A 437 -2.77 -43.58 -13.68
C ARG A 437 -2.04 -44.81 -13.13
N LEU A 438 -2.71 -45.66 -12.34
CA LEU A 438 -2.19 -46.91 -11.80
C LEU A 438 -2.70 -48.13 -12.58
#